data_AF-A0A363TZH8-F1
#
_entry.id   AF-A0A363TZH8-F1
#
_cell.length_a   1.000
_cell.length_b   1.000
_cell.length_c   1.000
_cell.angle_alpha   90.00
_cell.angle_beta   90.00
_cell.angle_gamma   90.00
#
_symmetry.space_group_name_H-M   'P 1'
#
loop_
_entity.id
_entity.type
_entity.pdbx_description
1 polymer ?
#
loop_
_entity_poly.entity_id
_entity_poly.type
_entity_poly.pdbx_seq_one_letter_code
_entity_poly.pdbx_strand_id
1 'polypeptide(L)'
;MNPRFQFGVTLSFSIAVFAGGALFGWSFYRCAKSALRIASLQAHYHFLTPYAILEDPLIRHVAILSAGVLAACLLLLALLLRRIRRGVGGLVDSLHRSAQGDLSTPTGAEGLTDIVRLGTKIDAARTRTLQRIHEIRAEVDLLRNEPLPDEEFARRWSALKTAFRKVAP
;
A
#
# COMPACT_ATOMS: atom_id res chain seq x y z
N MET A 1 2.68 17.81 -3.04
CA MET A 1 2.72 16.50 -3.72
C MET A 1 4.12 16.28 -4.27
N ASN A 2 4.76 15.13 -4.02
CA ASN A 2 6.18 14.93 -4.33
C ASN A 2 6.34 14.28 -5.73
N PRO A 3 6.92 14.97 -6.74
CA PRO A 3 6.92 14.51 -8.15
C PRO A 3 7.75 13.24 -8.39
N ARG A 4 8.67 12.89 -7.48
CA ARG A 4 9.52 11.69 -7.59
C ARG A 4 8.75 10.37 -7.39
N PHE A 5 7.60 10.38 -6.72
CA PHE A 5 6.78 9.17 -6.49
C PHE A 5 5.89 8.79 -7.69
N GLN A 6 5.55 9.76 -8.55
CA GLN A 6 4.80 9.47 -9.77
C GLN A 6 5.65 8.69 -10.75
N PHE A 7 6.94 9.01 -10.89
CA PHE A 7 7.77 8.44 -11.95
C PHE A 7 7.85 6.90 -11.92
N GLY A 8 8.01 6.27 -10.74
CA GLY A 8 8.11 4.81 -10.65
C GLY A 8 6.80 4.07 -10.94
N VAL A 9 5.67 4.61 -10.46
CA VAL A 9 4.34 4.02 -10.72
C VAL A 9 3.92 4.25 -12.16
N THR A 10 4.16 5.45 -12.69
CA THR A 10 3.87 5.80 -14.10
C THR A 10 4.74 4.99 -15.06
N LEU A 11 6.03 4.78 -14.76
CA LEU A 11 6.91 3.95 -15.58
C LEU A 11 6.45 2.49 -15.61
N SER A 12 6.09 1.94 -14.44
CA SER A 12 5.58 0.55 -14.35
C SER A 12 4.27 0.38 -15.10
N PHE A 13 3.38 1.36 -15.02
CA PHE A 13 2.14 1.39 -15.78
C PHE A 13 2.41 1.47 -17.30
N SER A 14 3.31 2.36 -17.73
CA SER A 14 3.69 2.49 -19.14
C SER A 14 4.31 1.20 -19.69
N ILE A 15 5.18 0.53 -18.93
CA ILE A 15 5.78 -0.76 -19.33
C ILE A 15 4.70 -1.84 -19.47
N ALA A 16 3.76 -1.92 -18.53
CA ALA A 16 2.67 -2.89 -18.59
C ALA A 16 1.74 -2.65 -19.79
N VAL A 17 1.40 -1.38 -20.06
CA VAL A 17 0.60 -0.99 -21.23
C VAL A 17 1.35 -1.28 -22.52
N PHE A 18 2.65 -0.96 -22.60
CA PHE A 18 3.46 -1.17 -23.79
C PHE A 18 3.66 -2.67 -24.08
N ALA A 19 3.97 -3.47 -23.06
CA ALA A 19 4.10 -4.93 -23.19
C ALA A 19 2.77 -5.58 -23.58
N GLY A 20 1.66 -5.16 -22.98
CA GLY A 20 0.32 -5.62 -23.35
C GLY A 20 -0.04 -5.26 -24.79
N GLY A 21 0.23 -4.01 -25.20
CA GLY A 21 0.01 -3.54 -26.56
C GLY A 21 0.87 -4.26 -27.60
N ALA A 22 2.14 -4.53 -27.28
CA ALA A 22 3.06 -5.26 -28.16
C ALA A 22 2.64 -6.73 -28.35
N LEU A 23 2.26 -7.42 -27.26
CA LEU A 23 1.74 -8.79 -27.33
C LEU A 23 0.45 -8.85 -28.14
N PHE A 24 -0.43 -7.86 -27.99
CA PHE A 24 -1.64 -7.74 -28.79
C PHE A 24 -1.34 -7.53 -30.27
N GLY A 25 -0.49 -6.57 -30.61
CA GLY A 25 -0.10 -6.30 -32.00
C GLY A 25 0.51 -7.52 -32.67
N TRP A 26 1.33 -8.28 -31.95
CA TRP A 26 1.91 -9.52 -32.43
C TRP A 26 0.88 -10.63 -32.65
N SER A 27 -0.05 -10.83 -31.70
CA SER A 27 -1.14 -11.82 -31.81
C SER A 27 -2.08 -11.49 -32.98
N PHE A 28 -2.48 -10.21 -33.09
CA PHE A 28 -3.34 -9.72 -34.16
C PHE A 28 -2.65 -9.89 -35.51
N TYR A 29 -1.38 -9.52 -35.64
CA TYR A 29 -0.62 -9.71 -36.88
C TYR A 29 -0.57 -11.18 -37.32
N ARG A 30 -0.36 -12.11 -36.38
CA ARG A 30 -0.38 -13.55 -36.69
C ARG A 30 -1.76 -14.03 -37.16
N CYS A 31 -2.83 -13.61 -36.48
CA CYS A 31 -4.18 -14.00 -36.87
C CYS A 31 -4.62 -13.36 -38.19
N ALA A 32 -4.33 -12.08 -38.41
CA ALA A 32 -4.60 -11.38 -39.66
C ALA A 32 -3.83 -12.05 -40.82
N LYS A 33 -2.56 -12.40 -40.62
CA LYS A 33 -1.76 -13.14 -41.62
C LYS A 33 -2.35 -14.52 -41.92
N SER A 34 -2.86 -15.23 -40.91
CA SER A 34 -3.54 -16.51 -41.10
C SER A 34 -4.86 -16.37 -41.86
N ALA A 35 -5.68 -15.37 -41.50
CA ALA A 35 -6.96 -15.08 -42.16
C ALA A 35 -6.75 -14.66 -43.63
N LEU A 36 -5.76 -13.79 -43.89
CA LEU A 36 -5.34 -13.41 -45.25
C LEU A 36 -4.85 -14.61 -46.06
N ARG A 37 -4.11 -15.54 -45.44
CA ARG A 37 -3.64 -16.75 -46.10
C ARG A 37 -4.80 -17.69 -46.47
N ILE A 38 -5.77 -17.87 -45.57
CA ILE A 38 -6.98 -18.67 -45.83
C ILE A 38 -7.80 -18.03 -46.95
N ALA A 39 -8.01 -16.71 -46.90
CA ALA A 39 -8.71 -15.96 -47.94
C ALA A 39 -7.99 -16.02 -49.30
N SER A 40 -6.64 -15.99 -49.32
CA SER A 40 -5.87 -16.17 -50.56
C SER A 40 -5.98 -17.58 -51.14
N LEU A 41 -6.18 -18.60 -50.30
CA LEU A 41 -6.35 -19.99 -50.72
C LEU A 41 -7.78 -20.31 -51.15
N GLN A 42 -8.78 -19.59 -50.63
CA GLN A 42 -10.19 -19.74 -50.97
C GLN A 42 -10.67 -18.85 -52.14
N ALA A 43 -9.78 -18.00 -52.69
CA ALA A 43 -9.96 -17.17 -53.88
C ALA A 43 -11.38 -16.58 -54.09
N HIS A 44 -11.59 -15.31 -53.74
CA HIS A 44 -12.56 -14.36 -54.35
C HIS A 44 -14.07 -14.71 -54.44
N TYR A 45 -14.54 -15.92 -54.13
CA TYR A 45 -15.91 -16.37 -54.44
C TYR A 45 -16.94 -16.22 -53.31
N HIS A 46 -16.51 -15.92 -52.06
CA HIS A 46 -17.43 -15.88 -50.91
C HIS A 46 -17.42 -14.57 -50.09
N PHE A 47 -16.51 -13.63 -50.36
CA PHE A 47 -16.37 -12.44 -49.53
C PHE A 47 -16.71 -11.18 -50.34
N LEU A 48 -17.85 -10.55 -50.00
CA LEU A 48 -18.33 -9.31 -50.62
C LEU A 48 -17.44 -8.09 -50.33
N THR A 49 -16.68 -8.11 -49.23
CA THR A 49 -15.72 -7.06 -48.86
C THR A 49 -14.51 -7.63 -48.11
N PRO A 50 -13.36 -6.94 -48.11
CA PRO A 50 -12.19 -7.31 -47.30
C PRO A 50 -12.48 -7.33 -45.79
N TYR A 51 -13.47 -6.55 -45.34
CA TYR A 51 -13.88 -6.49 -43.94
C TYR A 51 -14.53 -7.79 -43.46
N ALA A 52 -15.33 -8.45 -44.30
CA ALA A 52 -16.00 -9.70 -43.95
C ALA A 52 -15.02 -10.85 -43.63
N ILE A 53 -13.77 -10.77 -44.11
CA ILE A 53 -12.71 -11.75 -43.82
C ILE A 53 -12.12 -11.54 -42.42
N LEU A 54 -12.11 -10.29 -41.95
CA LEU A 54 -11.42 -9.88 -40.72
C LEU A 54 -12.38 -9.56 -39.58
N GLU A 55 -13.68 -9.40 -39.83
CA GLU A 55 -14.69 -9.00 -38.86
C GLU A 55 -14.77 -9.95 -37.66
N ASP A 56 -15.05 -11.23 -37.88
CA ASP A 56 -15.14 -12.23 -36.80
C ASP A 56 -13.83 -12.38 -36.00
N PRO A 57 -12.64 -12.49 -36.65
CA PRO A 57 -11.37 -12.46 -35.94
C PRO A 57 -11.16 -11.19 -35.13
N LEU A 58 -11.51 -10.02 -35.68
CA LEU A 58 -11.32 -8.72 -35.05
C LEU A 58 -12.22 -8.57 -33.82
N ILE A 59 -13.51 -8.88 -33.94
CA ILE A 59 -14.47 -8.83 -32.84
C ILE A 59 -14.02 -9.75 -31.71
N ARG A 60 -13.60 -10.98 -32.04
CA ARG A 60 -13.10 -11.93 -31.04
C ARG A 60 -11.84 -11.42 -30.33
N HIS A 61 -10.92 -10.80 -31.07
CA HIS A 61 -9.70 -10.23 -30.48
C HIS A 61 -10.01 -9.03 -29.59
N VAL A 62 -10.90 -8.14 -30.00
CA VAL A 62 -11.34 -7.01 -29.19
C VAL A 62 -12.02 -7.52 -27.91
N ALA A 63 -12.92 -8.50 -28.01
CA ALA A 63 -13.58 -9.07 -26.86
C ALA A 63 -12.59 -9.72 -25.88
N ILE A 64 -11.62 -10.50 -26.37
CA ILE A 64 -10.58 -11.12 -25.54
C ILE A 64 -9.71 -10.04 -24.87
N LEU A 65 -9.32 -9.00 -25.61
CA LEU A 65 -8.53 -7.89 -25.07
C LEU A 65 -9.31 -7.16 -23.97
N SER A 66 -10.56 -6.80 -24.22
CA SER A 66 -11.42 -6.12 -23.25
C SER A 66 -11.60 -6.97 -21.99
N ALA A 67 -11.86 -8.27 -22.15
CA ALA A 67 -11.98 -9.19 -21.02
C ALA A 67 -10.66 -9.29 -20.23
N GLY A 68 -9.52 -9.36 -20.93
CA GLY A 68 -8.19 -9.41 -20.32
C GLY A 68 -7.86 -8.13 -19.53
N VAL A 69 -8.13 -6.96 -20.11
CA VAL A 69 -7.95 -5.66 -19.43
C VAL A 69 -8.85 -5.57 -18.20
N LEU A 70 -10.13 -5.93 -18.32
CA LEU A 70 -11.05 -5.96 -17.19
C LEU A 70 -10.56 -6.89 -16.07
N ALA A 71 -10.16 -8.12 -16.41
CA ALA A 71 -9.64 -9.08 -15.45
C ALA A 71 -8.37 -8.56 -14.75
N ALA A 72 -7.44 -7.94 -15.50
CA ALA A 72 -6.23 -7.35 -14.95
C ALA A 72 -6.55 -6.18 -14.00
N CYS A 73 -7.47 -5.30 -14.37
CA CYS A 73 -7.94 -4.19 -13.52
C CYS A 73 -8.59 -4.70 -12.23
N LEU A 74 -9.45 -5.72 -12.33
CA LEU A 74 -10.10 -6.34 -11.17
C LEU A 74 -9.09 -7.01 -10.24
N LEU A 75 -8.11 -7.72 -10.80
CA LEU A 75 -7.05 -8.35 -10.03
C LEU A 75 -6.16 -7.32 -9.32
N LEU A 76 -5.78 -6.25 -10.01
CA LEU A 76 -5.03 -5.13 -9.41
C LEU A 76 -5.83 -4.49 -8.26
N LEU A 77 -7.11 -4.23 -8.47
CA LEU A 77 -8.00 -3.67 -7.45
C LEU A 77 -8.10 -4.59 -6.23
N ALA A 78 -8.29 -5.90 -6.45
CA ALA A 78 -8.36 -6.89 -5.37
C ALA A 78 -7.06 -6.96 -4.56
N LEU A 79 -5.90 -6.92 -5.23
CA LEU A 79 -4.59 -6.91 -4.56
C LEU A 79 -4.38 -5.62 -3.75
N LEU A 80 -4.75 -4.46 -4.29
CA LEU A 80 -4.69 -3.18 -3.59
C LEU A 80 -5.59 -3.16 -2.36
N LEU A 81 -6.85 -3.59 -2.49
CA LEU A 81 -7.79 -3.69 -1.38
C LEU A 81 -7.28 -4.63 -0.28
N ARG A 82 -6.73 -5.80 -0.66
CA ARG A 82 -6.14 -6.74 0.29
C ARG A 82 -4.96 -6.13 1.04
N ARG A 83 -4.09 -5.39 0.34
CA ARG A 83 -2.93 -4.71 0.92
C ARG A 83 -3.33 -3.59 1.87
N ILE A 84 -4.32 -2.78 1.48
CA ILE A 84 -4.88 -1.71 2.33
C ILE A 84 -5.53 -2.29 3.58
N ARG A 85 -6.39 -3.31 3.43
CA ARG A 85 -7.08 -3.94 4.57
C ARG A 85 -6.09 -4.51 5.59
N ARG A 86 -5.05 -5.20 5.15
CA ARG A 86 -3.99 -5.70 6.04
C ARG A 86 -3.26 -4.57 6.76
N GLY A 87 -2.87 -3.54 6.02
CA GLY A 87 -2.16 -2.39 6.58
C GLY A 87 -2.99 -1.62 7.60
N VAL A 88 -4.26 -1.36 7.31
CA VAL A 88 -5.20 -0.70 8.24
C VAL A 88 -5.49 -1.60 9.44
N GLY A 89 -5.69 -2.91 9.23
CA GLY A 89 -5.85 -3.87 10.33
C GLY A 89 -4.68 -3.81 11.30
N GLY A 90 -3.44 -3.85 10.79
CA GLY A 90 -2.24 -3.75 11.63
C GLY A 90 -2.13 -2.43 12.42
N LEU A 91 -2.56 -1.30 11.83
CA LEU A 91 -2.64 -0.02 12.55
C LEU A 91 -3.68 -0.04 13.67
N VAL A 92 -4.86 -0.60 13.40
CA VAL A 92 -5.93 -0.71 14.42
C VAL A 92 -5.48 -1.63 15.56
N ASP A 93 -4.86 -2.77 15.23
CA ASP A 93 -4.34 -3.71 16.22
C ASP A 93 -3.23 -3.09 17.08
N SER A 94 -2.39 -2.22 16.51
CA SER A 94 -1.35 -1.54 17.29
C SER A 94 -1.92 -0.47 18.23
N LEU A 95 -2.95 0.25 17.81
CA LEU A 95 -3.68 1.18 18.67
C LEU A 95 -4.43 0.43 19.78
N HIS A 96 -5.03 -0.71 19.46
CA HIS A 96 -5.71 -1.54 20.45
C HIS A 96 -4.73 -2.07 21.51
N ARG A 97 -3.57 -2.59 21.09
CA ARG A 97 -2.49 -2.99 22.00
C ARG A 97 -2.01 -1.83 22.87
N SER A 98 -1.87 -0.64 22.29
CA SER A 98 -1.52 0.58 23.03
C SER A 98 -2.55 0.91 24.11
N ALA A 99 -3.85 0.78 23.79
CA ALA A 99 -4.93 0.99 24.74
C ALA A 99 -4.92 -0.06 25.87
N GLN A 100 -4.43 -1.27 25.61
CA GLN A 100 -4.21 -2.32 26.61
C GLN A 100 -2.91 -2.14 27.41
N GLY A 101 -2.12 -1.09 27.13
CA GLY A 101 -0.88 -0.76 27.85
C GLY A 101 0.38 -1.36 27.25
N ASP A 102 0.29 -2.12 26.16
CA ASP A 102 1.47 -2.53 25.39
C ASP A 102 1.94 -1.35 24.53
N LEU A 103 3.08 -0.77 24.88
CA LEU A 103 3.73 0.29 24.11
C LEU A 103 5.02 -0.17 23.41
N SER A 104 5.48 -1.39 23.65
CA SER A 104 6.79 -1.86 23.20
C SER A 104 6.72 -2.64 21.89
N THR A 105 5.60 -3.32 21.60
CA THR A 105 5.49 -4.12 20.38
C THR A 105 5.32 -3.21 19.15
N PRO A 106 6.18 -3.30 18.13
CA PRO A 106 6.08 -2.46 16.94
C PRO A 106 4.77 -2.66 16.20
N THR A 107 4.33 -1.63 15.48
CA THR A 107 3.10 -1.66 14.69
C THR A 107 3.21 -2.64 13.52
N GLY A 108 4.40 -2.76 12.92
CA GLY A 108 4.61 -3.65 11.76
C GLY A 108 3.76 -3.25 10.55
N ALA A 109 3.50 -1.95 10.39
CA ALA A 109 2.68 -1.46 9.28
C ALA A 109 3.37 -1.74 7.95
N GLU A 110 2.80 -2.67 7.18
CA GLU A 110 3.16 -2.97 5.81
C GLU A 110 2.06 -2.49 4.87
N GLY A 111 2.41 -2.14 3.63
CA GLY A 111 1.41 -1.81 2.62
C GLY A 111 1.77 -0.62 1.76
N LEU A 112 0.85 0.33 1.65
CA LEU A 112 1.05 1.59 0.94
C LEU A 112 1.93 2.53 1.77
N THR A 113 2.69 3.40 1.11
CA THR A 113 3.65 4.32 1.74
C THR A 113 3.04 5.13 2.89
N ASP A 114 1.80 5.60 2.75
CA ASP A 114 1.13 6.41 3.77
C ASP A 114 0.75 5.59 5.02
N ILE A 115 0.36 4.32 4.84
CA ILE A 115 0.07 3.40 5.94
C ILE A 115 1.35 3.12 6.73
N VAL A 116 2.44 2.81 6.02
CA VAL A 116 3.77 2.59 6.62
C VAL A 116 4.20 3.83 7.40
N ARG A 117 4.06 5.01 6.79
CA ARG A 117 4.41 6.30 7.42
C ARG A 117 3.57 6.59 8.67
N LEU A 118 2.30 6.19 8.68
CA LEU A 118 1.48 6.34 9.87
C LEU A 118 1.94 5.38 10.98
N GLY A 119 2.23 4.12 10.63
CA GLY A 119 2.77 3.14 11.58
C GLY A 119 4.07 3.61 12.24
N THR A 120 5.01 4.17 11.46
CA THR A 120 6.26 4.70 12.04
C THR A 120 6.04 5.88 12.98
N LYS A 121 5.03 6.73 12.71
CA LYS A 121 4.64 7.82 13.62
C LYS A 121 4.03 7.29 14.92
N ILE A 122 3.19 6.25 14.84
CA ILE A 122 2.62 5.59 16.02
C ILE A 122 3.75 4.98 16.86
N ASP A 123 4.67 4.25 16.23
CA ASP A 123 5.80 3.63 16.93
C ASP A 123 6.69 4.68 17.59
N ALA A 124 6.99 5.79 16.90
CA ALA A 124 7.74 6.90 17.49
C ALA A 124 7.03 7.52 18.72
N ALA A 125 5.70 7.68 18.66
CA ALA A 125 4.91 8.20 19.77
C ALA A 125 4.90 7.22 20.97
N ARG A 126 4.78 5.92 20.72
CA ARG A 126 4.80 4.87 21.75
C ARG A 126 6.17 4.79 22.43
N THR A 127 7.26 4.79 21.65
CA THR A 127 8.63 4.83 22.19
C THR A 127 8.86 6.06 23.07
N ARG A 128 8.41 7.24 22.62
CA ARG A 128 8.52 8.47 23.41
C ARG A 128 7.71 8.39 24.71
N THR A 129 6.56 7.75 24.68
CA THR A 129 5.70 7.56 25.85
C THR A 129 6.36 6.60 26.85
N LEU A 130 6.89 5.46 26.38
CA LEU A 130 7.67 4.54 27.21
C LEU A 130 8.88 5.20 27.85
N GLN A 131 9.62 5.99 27.09
CA GLN A 131 10.78 6.72 27.61
C GLN A 131 10.36 7.63 28.78
N ARG A 132 9.27 8.39 28.63
CA ARG A 132 8.74 9.24 29.72
C ARG A 132 8.31 8.43 30.93
N ILE A 133 7.69 7.26 30.73
CA ILE A 133 7.32 6.38 31.84
C ILE A 133 8.58 5.91 32.59
N HIS A 134 9.64 5.56 31.88
CA HIS A 134 10.92 5.20 32.49
C HIS A 134 11.57 6.36 33.24
N GLU A 135 11.55 7.57 32.69
CA GLU A 135 12.04 8.78 33.36
C GLU A 135 11.26 9.08 34.65
N ILE A 136 9.93 9.00 34.60
CA ILE A 136 9.07 9.16 35.79
C ILE A 136 9.40 8.10 36.84
N ARG A 137 9.57 6.84 36.43
CA ARG A 137 9.89 5.74 37.36
C ARG A 137 11.25 5.96 38.03
N ALA A 138 12.26 6.33 37.26
CA ALA A 138 13.59 6.63 37.79
C ALA A 138 13.54 7.80 38.79
N GLU A 139 12.78 8.85 38.50
CA GLU A 139 12.59 9.99 39.40
C GLU A 139 11.87 9.59 40.70
N VAL A 140 10.82 8.76 40.61
CA VAL A 140 10.14 8.20 41.78
C VAL A 140 11.10 7.38 42.64
N ASP A 141 11.93 6.54 42.02
CA ASP A 141 12.90 5.71 42.73
C ASP A 141 13.99 6.56 43.42
N LEU A 142 14.42 7.67 42.80
CA LEU A 142 15.34 8.64 43.44
C LEU A 142 14.68 9.30 44.65
N LEU A 143 13.47 9.84 44.50
CA LEU A 143 12.74 10.51 45.58
C LEU A 143 12.45 9.57 46.77
N ARG A 144 12.31 8.28 46.52
CA ARG A 144 12.06 7.27 47.55
C ARG A 144 13.33 6.89 48.34
N ASN A 145 14.48 6.84 47.68
CA ASN A 145 15.69 6.23 48.24
C ASN A 145 16.76 7.26 48.64
N GLU A 146 16.74 8.47 48.08
CA GLU A 146 17.69 9.53 48.42
C GLU A 146 17.15 10.43 49.54
N PRO A 147 17.92 10.65 50.62
CA PRO A 147 17.58 11.65 51.62
C PRO A 147 17.80 13.04 51.02
N LEU A 148 16.71 13.69 50.62
CA LEU A 148 16.71 15.03 50.04
C LEU A 148 16.22 16.06 51.07
N PRO A 149 16.72 17.31 51.02
CA PRO A 149 16.13 18.42 51.76
C PRO A 149 14.67 18.65 51.34
N ASP A 150 13.81 19.06 52.29
CA ASP A 150 12.37 19.22 52.08
C ASP A 150 12.02 20.15 50.88
N GLU A 151 12.75 21.25 50.72
CA GLU A 151 12.54 22.20 49.62
C GLU A 151 12.83 21.56 48.25
N GLU A 152 13.89 20.76 48.18
CA GLU A 152 14.29 20.08 46.95
C GLU A 152 13.33 18.94 46.61
N PHE A 153 12.90 18.19 47.62
CA PHE A 153 11.86 17.17 47.47
C PHE A 153 10.57 17.79 46.95
N ALA A 154 10.09 18.88 47.55
CA ALA A 154 8.84 19.54 47.15
C ALA A 154 8.89 20.04 45.69
N ARG A 155 10.03 20.61 45.27
CA ARG A 155 10.26 21.06 43.90
C ARG A 155 10.21 19.90 42.91
N ARG A 156 10.98 18.83 43.16
CA ARG A 156 11.04 17.64 42.28
C ARG A 156 9.70 16.91 42.24
N TRP A 157 9.01 16.78 43.37
CA TRP A 157 7.66 16.21 43.45
C TRP A 157 6.63 16.99 42.61
N SER A 158 6.70 18.33 42.61
CA SER A 158 5.84 19.17 41.77
C SER A 158 6.11 18.95 40.27
N ALA A 159 7.38 18.88 39.88
CA ALA A 159 7.78 18.59 38.51
C ALA A 159 7.32 17.20 38.06
N LEU A 160 7.46 16.19 38.93
CA LEU A 160 7.03 14.82 38.69
C LEU A 160 5.51 14.72 38.48
N LYS A 161 4.69 15.37 39.33
CA LYS A 161 3.23 15.44 39.14
C LYS A 161 2.86 16.06 37.79
N THR A 162 3.61 17.08 37.37
CA THR A 162 3.41 17.72 36.06
C THR A 162 3.81 16.79 34.91
N ALA A 163 4.88 16.01 35.06
CA ALA A 163 5.29 15.01 34.07
C ALA A 163 4.27 13.88 33.95
N PHE A 164 3.74 13.39 35.07
CA PHE A 164 2.73 12.33 35.11
C PHE A 164 1.46 12.72 34.34
N ARG A 165 0.93 13.95 34.56
CA ARG A 165 -0.23 14.48 33.83
C ARG A 165 -0.02 14.56 32.30
N LYS A 166 1.22 14.62 31.82
CA LYS A 166 1.53 14.65 30.38
C LYS A 166 1.50 13.26 29.73
N VAL A 167 1.45 12.19 30.54
CA VAL A 167 1.43 10.79 30.09
C VAL A 167 0.06 10.16 30.32
N ALA A 168 -0.53 10.39 31.50
CA ALA A 168 -1.89 9.99 31.84
C ALA A 168 -2.71 11.27 32.16
N PRO A 169 -3.39 11.86 31.16
CA PRO A 169 -4.28 12.99 31.39
C PRO A 169 -5.50 12.63 32.24
#